data_AF-A0A535QTX7-F1
#
_entry.id   AF-A0A535QTX7-F1
#
_cell.length_a   1.000
_cell.length_b   1.000
_cell.length_c   1.000
_cell.angle_alpha   90.00
_cell.angle_beta   90.00
_cell.angle_gamma   90.00
#
_symmetry.space_group_name_H-M   'P 1'
#
loop_
_entity.id
_entity.type
_entity.pdbx_description
1 polymer ?
#
loop_
_entity_poly.entity_id
_entity_poly.type
_entity_poly.pdbx_seq_one_letter_code
_entity_poly.pdbx_strand_id
1 'polypeptide(L)'
;MYGFELKRGRLWGPKLTEGRSSDRNSPFNEQEVLPGSLSVEDLGYFDQSRLAQRHQAGAYSLTRLQTGTALYTPQGKRLYVREVVPPRVGQMKELHVLVGARERLPMRLLMLRVPKEVADKRREDLLRDAQRRQQTISEETLQLADWTILVTDAPAKRLRFEEALVLLRERWQMELLYKLWKQHGQIDEWHTADAWRVLCELYAKLIAVLLQHWLIVLFAWHD
;
A
#
# COMPACT_ATOMS: atom_id res chain seq x y z
N MET A 1 13.51 -4.48 1.91
CA MET A 1 12.84 -3.99 3.15
C MET A 1 11.35 -4.03 2.90
N TYR A 2 10.53 -4.25 3.93
CA TYR A 2 9.11 -4.54 3.72
C TYR A 2 8.14 -3.81 4.64
N GLY A 3 8.63 -2.93 5.49
CA GLY A 3 7.79 -2.03 6.26
C GLY A 3 8.58 -0.84 6.76
N PHE A 4 7.89 0.30 6.86
CA PHE A 4 8.38 1.53 7.47
C PHE A 4 7.35 1.98 8.52
N GLU A 5 7.78 2.14 9.75
CA GLU A 5 6.94 2.61 10.85
C GLU A 5 7.01 4.14 10.93
N LEU A 6 5.87 4.79 10.69
CA LEU A 6 5.83 6.24 10.51
C LEU A 6 6.10 7.05 11.78
N LYS A 7 5.85 6.51 13.00
CA LYS A 7 6.00 7.30 14.24
C LYS A 7 7.44 7.37 14.75
N ARG A 8 8.18 6.27 14.63
CA ARG A 8 9.52 6.10 15.21
C ARG A 8 10.58 5.77 14.15
N GLY A 9 10.21 5.81 12.87
CA GLY A 9 11.11 5.50 11.76
C GLY A 9 11.63 4.06 11.76
N ARG A 10 10.98 3.11 12.45
CA ARG A 10 11.44 1.72 12.51
C ARG A 10 11.34 1.07 11.13
N LEU A 11 12.39 0.36 10.74
CA LEU A 11 12.43 -0.44 9.51
C LEU A 11 12.14 -1.91 9.82
N TRP A 12 11.31 -2.55 8.99
CA TRP A 12 11.20 -4.02 8.95
C TRP A 12 11.98 -4.59 7.76
N GLY A 13 12.95 -5.46 8.06
CA GLY A 13 13.95 -5.96 7.11
C GLY A 13 15.27 -5.16 7.16
N PRO A 14 16.08 -5.17 6.09
CA PRO A 14 15.87 -5.82 4.80
C PRO A 14 16.04 -7.36 4.87
N LYS A 15 15.20 -8.09 4.11
CA LYS A 15 15.48 -9.48 3.72
C LYS A 15 15.82 -9.47 2.23
N LEU A 16 16.84 -10.22 1.83
CA LEU A 16 17.14 -10.47 0.42
C LEU A 16 16.25 -11.61 -0.07
N THR A 17 15.66 -11.41 -1.26
CA THR A 17 14.81 -12.39 -1.92
C THR A 17 15.34 -12.63 -3.34
N GLU A 18 14.95 -13.74 -3.95
CA GLU A 18 15.25 -13.95 -5.38
C GLU A 18 14.60 -12.85 -6.23
N GLY A 19 15.32 -12.32 -7.22
CA GLY A 19 14.83 -11.22 -8.07
C GLY A 19 13.68 -11.59 -9.02
N ARG A 20 13.17 -12.83 -8.97
CA ARG A 20 12.10 -13.35 -9.84
C ARG A 20 10.80 -13.66 -9.09
N SER A 21 10.78 -13.55 -7.77
CA SER A 21 9.58 -13.81 -6.97
C SER A 21 8.61 -12.64 -7.06
N SER A 22 7.33 -12.92 -7.31
CA SER A 22 6.27 -11.89 -7.24
C SER A 22 6.15 -11.35 -5.81
N ASP A 23 5.96 -10.03 -5.66
CA ASP A 23 5.77 -9.36 -4.36
C ASP A 23 4.66 -10.01 -3.52
N ARG A 24 3.61 -10.56 -4.16
CA ARG A 24 2.52 -11.27 -3.50
C ARG A 24 3.00 -12.51 -2.74
N ASN A 25 4.00 -13.21 -3.27
CA ASN A 25 4.57 -14.43 -2.70
C ASN A 25 5.84 -14.14 -1.88
N SER A 26 6.14 -12.87 -1.61
CA SER A 26 7.35 -12.52 -0.90
C SER A 26 7.29 -12.96 0.58
N PRO A 27 8.42 -13.40 1.19
CA PRO A 27 8.55 -13.63 2.64
C PRO A 27 8.33 -12.35 3.49
N PHE A 28 8.04 -11.22 2.85
CA PHE A 28 7.56 -9.98 3.45
C PHE A 28 6.14 -10.07 4.04
N ASN A 29 5.41 -11.16 3.76
CA ASN A 29 4.08 -11.42 4.29
C ASN A 29 4.04 -11.73 5.80
N GLU A 30 5.19 -11.99 6.44
CA GLU A 30 5.33 -12.25 7.88
C GLU A 30 5.63 -10.95 8.65
N GLN A 31 4.68 -10.01 8.65
CA GLN A 31 4.73 -8.89 9.59
C GLN A 31 4.08 -9.30 10.92
N GLU A 32 4.76 -9.00 12.02
CA GLU A 32 4.16 -9.07 13.34
C GLU A 32 2.93 -8.14 13.38
N VAL A 33 1.77 -8.72 13.66
CA VAL A 33 0.53 -7.97 13.79
C VAL A 33 0.47 -7.40 15.19
N LEU A 34 0.77 -6.11 15.32
CA LEU A 34 0.72 -5.41 16.59
C LEU A 34 -0.72 -4.91 16.86
N PRO A 35 -1.38 -5.35 17.94
CA PRO A 35 -2.73 -4.86 18.26
C PRO A 35 -2.76 -3.33 18.37
N GLY A 36 -3.78 -2.71 17.81
CA GLY A 36 -3.93 -1.26 17.74
C GLY A 36 -3.05 -0.55 16.70
N SER A 37 -2.17 -1.26 15.98
CA SER A 37 -1.46 -0.68 14.83
C SER A 37 -2.37 -0.50 13.62
N LEU A 38 -1.98 0.39 12.70
CA LEU A 38 -2.62 0.59 11.41
C LEU A 38 -1.63 0.23 10.30
N SER A 39 -1.96 -0.77 9.50
CA SER A 39 -1.21 -1.13 8.29
C SER A 39 -1.72 -0.34 7.10
N VAL A 40 -0.84 0.39 6.41
CA VAL A 40 -1.17 1.12 5.17
C VAL A 40 -0.51 0.40 4.00
N GLU A 41 -1.30 -0.24 3.14
CA GLU A 41 -0.77 -1.15 2.11
C GLU A 41 -1.16 -0.75 0.68
N ASP A 42 -0.23 -1.02 -0.24
CA ASP A 42 -0.48 -0.92 -1.67
C ASP A 42 -1.41 -2.04 -2.16
N LEU A 43 -2.01 -1.83 -3.33
CA LEU A 43 -2.92 -2.77 -3.97
C LEU A 43 -2.25 -4.11 -4.31
N GLY A 44 -0.95 -4.10 -4.61
CA GLY A 44 -0.18 -5.33 -4.86
C GLY A 44 -0.13 -6.27 -3.66
N TYR A 45 -0.43 -5.76 -2.46
CA TYR A 45 -0.51 -6.53 -1.23
C TYR A 45 -1.95 -6.88 -0.86
N PHE A 46 -2.99 -6.43 -1.57
CA PHE A 46 -4.38 -6.68 -1.16
C PHE A 46 -4.69 -8.19 -1.02
N ASP A 47 -4.93 -8.64 0.21
CA ASP A 47 -5.28 -10.03 0.54
C ASP A 47 -6.36 -10.06 1.63
N GLN A 48 -7.52 -10.62 1.29
CA GLN A 48 -8.70 -10.62 2.18
C GLN A 48 -8.47 -11.47 3.44
N SER A 49 -7.75 -12.59 3.31
CA SER A 49 -7.45 -13.46 4.45
C SER A 49 -6.53 -12.74 5.45
N ARG A 50 -5.55 -11.99 4.94
CA ARG A 50 -4.66 -11.19 5.80
C ARG A 50 -5.37 -10.02 6.47
N LEU A 51 -6.26 -9.33 5.75
CA LEU A 51 -7.12 -8.32 6.35
C LEU A 51 -7.94 -8.91 7.50
N ALA A 52 -8.53 -10.10 7.30
CA ALA A 52 -9.28 -10.79 8.34
C ALA A 52 -8.41 -11.20 9.53
N GLN A 53 -7.20 -11.74 9.30
CA GLN A 53 -6.26 -12.10 10.36
C GLN A 53 -5.87 -10.88 11.21
N ARG A 54 -5.58 -9.74 10.57
CA ARG A 54 -5.23 -8.50 11.29
C ARG A 54 -6.39 -7.97 12.12
N HIS A 55 -7.58 -7.98 11.55
CA HIS A 55 -8.79 -7.58 12.23
C HIS A 55 -9.03 -8.42 13.50
N GLN A 56 -8.88 -9.75 13.39
CA GLN A 56 -9.00 -10.67 14.54
C GLN A 56 -7.94 -10.42 15.61
N ALA A 57 -6.73 -10.02 15.23
CA ALA A 57 -5.66 -9.65 16.15
C ALA A 57 -5.80 -8.23 16.74
N GLY A 58 -6.89 -7.51 16.44
CA GLY A 58 -7.14 -6.16 16.95
C GLY A 58 -6.26 -5.08 16.32
N ALA A 59 -5.63 -5.37 15.18
CA ALA A 59 -4.95 -4.39 14.34
C ALA A 59 -5.89 -3.90 13.22
N TYR A 60 -5.54 -2.77 12.62
CA TYR A 60 -6.31 -2.14 11.56
C TYR A 60 -5.55 -2.13 10.24
N SER A 61 -6.30 -1.98 9.16
CA SER A 61 -5.80 -1.90 7.79
C SER A 61 -6.42 -0.71 7.06
N LEU A 62 -5.62 -0.09 6.19
CA LEU A 62 -6.03 0.93 5.23
C LEU A 62 -5.41 0.56 3.88
N THR A 63 -6.25 0.35 2.87
CA THR A 63 -5.77 0.02 1.52
C THR A 63 -6.75 0.49 0.46
N ARG A 64 -6.30 0.51 -0.80
CA ARG A 64 -7.18 0.73 -1.95
C ARG A 64 -8.05 -0.49 -2.16
N LEU A 65 -9.30 -0.27 -2.58
CA LEU A 65 -10.16 -1.36 -2.99
C LEU A 65 -9.65 -1.94 -4.32
N GLN A 66 -9.40 -3.25 -4.37
CA GLN A 66 -9.12 -3.95 -5.62
C GLN A 66 -10.38 -4.12 -6.46
N THR A 67 -10.34 -3.70 -7.72
CA THR A 67 -11.44 -3.90 -8.67
C THR A 67 -11.83 -5.38 -8.74
N GLY A 68 -13.12 -5.66 -8.82
CA GLY A 68 -13.66 -7.03 -8.76
C GLY A 68 -13.82 -7.59 -7.35
N THR A 69 -13.32 -6.91 -6.31
CA THR A 69 -13.57 -7.31 -4.92
C THR A 69 -15.07 -7.30 -4.63
N ALA A 70 -15.51 -8.41 -4.06
CA ALA A 70 -16.88 -8.61 -3.65
C ALA A 70 -17.27 -7.72 -2.47
N LEU A 71 -18.24 -6.82 -2.65
CA LEU A 71 -18.77 -5.98 -1.57
C LEU A 71 -20.23 -6.30 -1.28
N TYR A 72 -20.60 -6.16 -0.02
CA TYR A 72 -21.97 -6.32 0.45
C TYR A 72 -22.34 -5.21 1.42
N THR A 73 -23.61 -4.86 1.45
CA THR A 73 -24.19 -4.04 2.51
C THR A 73 -24.12 -4.78 3.86
N PRO A 74 -24.24 -4.09 5.01
CA PRO A 74 -24.34 -4.74 6.32
C PRO A 74 -25.50 -5.74 6.40
N GLN A 75 -26.54 -5.57 5.58
CA GLN A 75 -27.69 -6.47 5.46
C GLN A 75 -27.41 -7.69 4.56
N GLY A 76 -26.20 -7.85 4.04
CA GLY A 76 -25.80 -8.98 3.20
C GLY A 76 -26.17 -8.87 1.72
N LYS A 77 -26.82 -7.79 1.28
CA LYS A 77 -27.10 -7.55 -0.15
C LYS A 77 -25.83 -7.18 -0.90
N ARG A 78 -25.62 -7.74 -2.10
CA ARG A 78 -24.51 -7.39 -3.00
C ARG A 78 -24.50 -5.89 -3.28
N LEU A 79 -23.33 -5.29 -3.21
CA LEU A 79 -23.09 -3.87 -3.47
C LEU A 79 -22.13 -3.72 -4.65
N TYR A 80 -22.51 -2.91 -5.64
CA TYR A 80 -21.63 -2.53 -6.74
C TYR A 80 -21.14 -1.11 -6.53
N VAL A 81 -19.82 -0.90 -6.60
CA VAL A 81 -19.19 0.40 -6.28
C VAL A 81 -19.76 1.51 -7.17
N ARG A 82 -19.90 1.24 -8.47
CA ARG A 82 -20.47 2.17 -9.47
C ARG A 82 -21.85 2.74 -9.10
N GLU A 83 -22.63 2.03 -8.29
CA GLU A 83 -23.98 2.47 -7.89
C GLU A 83 -23.95 3.44 -6.70
N VAL A 84 -22.83 3.46 -5.96
CA VAL A 84 -22.72 4.23 -4.72
C VAL A 84 -21.64 5.28 -4.72
N VAL A 85 -20.84 5.41 -5.79
CA VAL A 85 -19.84 6.46 -5.90
C VAL A 85 -20.45 7.87 -5.83
N PRO A 86 -19.78 8.85 -5.22
CA PRO A 86 -20.27 10.22 -5.15
C PRO A 86 -20.18 10.93 -6.52
N PRO A 87 -21.24 11.66 -6.96
CA PRO A 87 -21.27 12.26 -8.28
C PRO A 87 -20.60 13.64 -8.41
N ARG A 88 -20.21 14.33 -7.33
CA ARG A 88 -19.59 15.68 -7.46
C ARG A 88 -18.10 15.63 -7.20
N VAL A 89 -17.30 16.34 -8.00
CA VAL A 89 -15.84 16.44 -7.79
C VAL A 89 -15.59 17.00 -6.39
N GLY A 90 -14.64 16.41 -5.66
CA GLY A 90 -14.33 16.76 -4.27
C GLY A 90 -15.31 16.19 -3.24
N GLN A 91 -16.43 15.59 -3.65
CA GLN A 91 -17.37 14.99 -2.73
C GLN A 91 -16.81 13.71 -2.13
N MET A 92 -16.83 13.67 -0.80
CA MET A 92 -16.51 12.51 0.02
C MET A 92 -17.80 11.75 0.36
N LYS A 93 -17.75 10.42 0.29
CA LYS A 93 -18.81 9.54 0.74
C LYS A 93 -18.21 8.33 1.46
N GLU A 94 -18.76 8.03 2.63
CA GLU A 94 -18.38 6.90 3.46
C GLU A 94 -19.57 5.95 3.63
N LEU A 95 -19.34 4.64 3.54
CA LEU A 95 -20.33 3.59 3.77
C LEU A 95 -19.75 2.46 4.61
N HIS A 96 -20.57 1.83 5.45
CA HIS A 96 -20.21 0.55 6.06
C HIS A 96 -20.52 -0.58 5.08
N VAL A 97 -19.56 -1.49 4.89
CA VAL A 97 -19.65 -2.61 3.94
C VAL A 97 -19.04 -3.87 4.52
N LEU A 98 -19.42 -5.02 3.98
CA LEU A 98 -18.72 -6.29 4.18
C LEU A 98 -17.86 -6.57 2.95
N VAL A 99 -16.55 -6.73 3.16
CA VAL A 99 -15.56 -6.93 2.10
C VAL A 99 -15.24 -8.42 1.96
N GLY A 100 -15.27 -8.90 0.72
CA GLY A 100 -14.90 -10.25 0.36
C GLY A 100 -16.08 -11.22 0.24
N ALA A 101 -15.95 -12.16 -0.71
CA ALA A 101 -16.97 -13.16 -1.01
C ALA A 101 -17.09 -14.21 0.10
N ARG A 102 -15.97 -14.51 0.78
CA ARG A 102 -15.86 -15.49 1.86
C ARG A 102 -15.76 -14.81 3.22
N GLU A 103 -14.75 -13.95 3.41
CA GLU A 103 -14.42 -13.35 4.70
C GLU A 103 -15.52 -12.42 5.25
N ARG A 104 -16.26 -11.72 4.37
CA ARG A 104 -17.33 -10.78 4.76
C ARG A 104 -16.87 -9.80 5.85
N LEU A 105 -15.65 -9.28 5.70
CA LEU A 105 -15.00 -8.46 6.72
C LEU A 105 -15.71 -7.09 6.86
N PRO A 106 -16.20 -6.70 8.05
CA PRO A 106 -16.80 -5.39 8.25
C PRO A 106 -15.74 -4.29 8.11
N MET A 107 -15.94 -3.40 7.14
CA MET A 107 -15.06 -2.28 6.85
C MET A 107 -15.87 -1.03 6.50
N ARG A 108 -15.19 0.11 6.48
CA ARG A 108 -15.63 1.39 5.94
C ARG A 108 -15.11 1.52 4.52
N LEU A 109 -16.00 1.78 3.57
CA LEU A 109 -15.71 2.13 2.19
C LEU A 109 -15.65 3.66 2.08
N LEU A 110 -14.48 4.20 1.80
CA LEU A 110 -14.23 5.63 1.68
C LEU A 110 -14.04 6.00 0.20
N MET A 111 -14.88 6.89 -0.32
CA MET A 111 -14.90 7.26 -1.74
C MET A 111 -14.81 8.77 -1.93
N LEU A 112 -13.84 9.22 -2.71
CA LEU A 112 -13.63 10.62 -3.07
C LEU A 112 -13.62 10.75 -4.59
N ARG A 113 -14.50 11.57 -5.17
CA ARG A 113 -14.43 11.89 -6.60
C ARG A 113 -13.29 12.88 -6.86
N VAL A 114 -12.36 12.53 -7.73
CA VAL A 114 -11.19 13.37 -8.06
C VAL A 114 -11.48 14.31 -9.23
N PRO A 115 -10.69 15.39 -9.39
CA PRO A 115 -10.74 16.23 -10.59
C PRO A 115 -10.48 15.43 -11.87
N LYS A 116 -11.03 15.91 -12.99
CA LYS A 116 -10.96 15.22 -14.29
C LYS A 116 -9.51 15.00 -14.72
N GLU A 117 -8.64 15.98 -14.51
CA GLU A 117 -7.22 15.93 -14.87
C GLU A 117 -6.50 14.80 -14.13
N VAL A 118 -6.86 14.58 -12.85
CA VAL A 118 -6.32 13.48 -12.05
C VAL A 118 -6.86 12.13 -12.55
N ALA A 119 -8.14 12.07 -12.91
CA ALA A 119 -8.76 10.85 -13.42
C ALA A 119 -8.20 10.44 -14.79
N ASP A 120 -8.01 11.40 -15.70
CA ASP A 120 -7.49 11.16 -17.05
C ASP A 120 -6.04 10.68 -16.98
N LYS A 121 -5.20 11.31 -16.14
CA LYS A 121 -3.85 10.82 -15.87
C LYS A 121 -3.84 9.38 -15.33
N ARG A 122 -4.75 9.05 -14.41
CA ARG A 122 -4.88 7.68 -13.89
C ARG A 122 -5.26 6.68 -14.98
N ARG A 123 -6.15 7.05 -15.90
CA ARG A 123 -6.52 6.20 -17.04
C ARG A 123 -5.33 5.96 -17.96
N GLU A 124 -4.56 7.00 -18.27
CA GLU A 124 -3.34 6.87 -19.05
C GLU A 124 -2.33 5.93 -18.38
N ASP A 125 -2.07 6.11 -17.09
CA ASP A 125 -1.15 5.27 -16.33
C ASP A 125 -1.60 3.80 -16.31
N LEU A 126 -2.90 3.56 -16.12
CA LEU A 126 -3.51 2.24 -16.16
C LEU A 126 -3.38 1.57 -17.54
N LEU A 127 -3.64 2.31 -18.62
CA LEU A 127 -3.51 1.80 -19.99
C LEU A 127 -2.04 1.50 -20.34
N ARG A 128 -1.10 2.36 -19.94
CA ARG A 128 0.34 2.14 -20.13
C ARG A 128 0.82 0.91 -19.38
N ASP A 129 0.39 0.71 -18.13
CA ASP A 129 0.75 -0.48 -17.35
C ASP A 129 0.16 -1.76 -17.98
N ALA A 130 -1.11 -1.73 -18.40
CA ALA A 130 -1.75 -2.83 -19.09
C ALA A 130 -1.02 -3.20 -20.39
N GLN A 131 -0.63 -2.21 -21.20
CA GLN A 131 0.17 -2.42 -22.41
C GLN A 131 1.53 -3.05 -22.09
N ARG A 132 2.25 -2.52 -21.09
CA ARG A 132 3.55 -3.05 -20.64
C ARG A 132 3.45 -4.51 -20.19
N ARG A 133 2.36 -4.87 -19.51
CA ARG A 133 2.11 -6.23 -19.00
C ARG A 133 1.41 -7.14 -20.00
N GLN A 134 1.08 -6.65 -21.21
CA GLN A 134 0.28 -7.35 -22.22
C GLN A 134 -1.05 -7.87 -21.66
N GLN A 135 -1.70 -7.08 -20.82
CA GLN A 135 -2.98 -7.39 -20.20
C GLN A 135 -4.09 -6.47 -20.72
N THR A 136 -5.33 -6.96 -20.72
CA THR A 136 -6.50 -6.14 -21.00
C THR A 136 -7.02 -5.52 -19.72
N ILE A 137 -7.41 -4.25 -19.79
CA ILE A 137 -8.05 -3.55 -18.67
C ILE A 137 -9.57 -3.59 -18.83
N SER A 138 -10.30 -3.82 -17.73
CA SER A 138 -11.76 -3.79 -17.76
C SER A 138 -12.28 -2.35 -17.86
N GLU A 139 -13.42 -2.19 -18.53
CA GLU A 139 -14.12 -0.90 -18.61
C GLU A 139 -14.46 -0.36 -17.22
N GLU A 140 -14.85 -1.24 -16.29
CA GLU A 140 -15.11 -0.87 -14.89
C GLU A 140 -13.88 -0.23 -14.23
N THR A 141 -12.68 -0.75 -14.46
CA THR A 141 -11.45 -0.17 -13.89
C THR A 141 -11.19 1.23 -14.43
N LEU A 142 -11.43 1.47 -15.72
CA LEU A 142 -11.28 2.79 -16.35
C LEU A 142 -12.36 3.77 -15.88
N GLN A 143 -13.58 3.30 -15.65
CA GLN A 143 -14.65 4.12 -15.08
C GLN A 143 -14.30 4.52 -13.64
N LEU A 144 -13.88 3.57 -12.81
CA LEU A 144 -13.55 3.82 -11.40
C LEU A 144 -12.33 4.72 -11.18
N ALA A 145 -11.55 5.03 -12.23
CA ALA A 145 -10.43 5.97 -12.17
C ALA A 145 -10.82 7.39 -11.71
N ASP A 146 -12.09 7.79 -11.89
CA ASP A 146 -12.64 9.07 -11.41
C ASP A 146 -12.73 9.15 -9.88
N TRP A 147 -12.49 8.06 -9.15
CA TRP A 147 -12.58 8.02 -7.70
C TRP A 147 -11.30 7.50 -7.04
N THR A 148 -11.02 8.02 -5.85
CA THR A 148 -10.15 7.35 -4.89
C THR A 148 -11.05 6.50 -4.00
N ILE A 149 -10.85 5.19 -4.01
CA ILE A 149 -11.70 4.23 -3.30
C ILE A 149 -10.82 3.44 -2.33
N LEU A 150 -11.08 3.61 -1.05
CA LEU A 150 -10.33 2.99 0.04
C LEU A 150 -11.25 2.11 0.88
N VAL A 151 -10.67 1.11 1.50
CA VAL A 151 -11.30 0.32 2.54
C VAL A 151 -10.45 0.33 3.80
N THR A 152 -11.12 0.49 4.94
CA THR A 152 -10.47 0.42 6.25
C THR A 152 -11.40 -0.16 7.31
N ASP A 153 -10.88 -0.98 8.20
CA ASP A 153 -11.59 -1.47 9.40
C ASP A 153 -11.30 -0.60 10.64
N ALA A 154 -10.50 0.47 10.50
CA ALA A 154 -10.27 1.44 11.56
C ALA A 154 -11.56 2.24 11.85
N PRO A 155 -12.01 2.35 13.11
CA PRO A 155 -13.16 3.16 13.46
C PRO A 155 -12.99 4.64 13.09
N ALA A 156 -14.09 5.32 12.71
CA ALA A 156 -14.07 6.75 12.36
C ALA A 156 -13.52 7.65 13.48
N LYS A 157 -13.66 7.23 14.75
CA LYS A 157 -13.09 7.92 15.91
C LYS A 157 -11.55 7.85 15.98
N ARG A 158 -10.93 6.87 15.31
CA ARG A 158 -9.47 6.67 15.29
C ARG A 158 -8.84 7.10 13.96
N LEU A 159 -9.59 7.00 12.87
CA LEU A 159 -9.13 7.37 11.53
C LEU A 159 -10.27 8.07 10.77
N ARG A 160 -10.19 9.38 10.65
CA ARG A 160 -11.10 10.18 9.82
C ARG A 160 -10.80 9.95 8.34
N PHE A 161 -11.74 10.29 7.48
CA PHE A 161 -11.58 10.08 6.05
C PHE A 161 -10.41 10.92 5.50
N GLU A 162 -10.32 12.18 5.87
CA GLU A 162 -9.24 13.08 5.45
C GLU A 162 -7.87 12.55 5.88
N GLU A 163 -7.76 12.01 7.09
CA GLU A 163 -6.54 11.38 7.59
C GLU A 163 -6.18 10.12 6.80
N ALA A 164 -7.17 9.31 6.44
CA ALA A 164 -6.94 8.14 5.59
C ALA A 164 -6.39 8.55 4.21
N LEU A 165 -6.86 9.66 3.64
CA LEU A 165 -6.33 10.18 2.38
C LEU A 165 -4.88 10.67 2.51
N VAL A 166 -4.52 11.30 3.64
CA VAL A 166 -3.15 11.71 3.93
C VAL A 166 -2.24 10.50 4.09
N LEU A 167 -2.62 9.54 4.94
CA LEU A 167 -1.81 8.34 5.18
C LEU A 167 -1.59 7.51 3.92
N LEU A 168 -2.58 7.45 3.02
CA LEU A 168 -2.41 6.77 1.74
C LEU A 168 -1.31 7.42 0.87
N ARG A 169 -1.10 8.73 0.97
CA ARG A 169 -0.02 9.41 0.25
C ARG A 169 1.34 9.01 0.80
N GLU A 170 1.46 8.78 2.10
CA GLU A 170 2.70 8.37 2.77
C GLU A 170 3.20 6.97 2.38
N ARG A 171 2.45 6.21 1.57
CA ARG A 171 2.91 4.93 0.99
C ARG A 171 4.26 5.06 0.26
N TRP A 172 4.48 6.18 -0.42
CA TRP A 172 5.71 6.44 -1.19
C TRP A 172 6.99 6.60 -0.34
N GLN A 173 6.90 6.70 0.98
CA GLN A 173 8.08 6.90 1.86
C GLN A 173 9.11 5.79 1.69
N MET A 174 8.66 4.54 1.51
CA MET A 174 9.54 3.41 1.20
C MET A 174 10.27 3.59 -0.14
N GLU A 175 9.57 4.06 -1.18
CA GLU A 175 10.18 4.32 -2.49
C GLU A 175 11.19 5.47 -2.39
N LEU A 176 10.90 6.50 -1.61
CA LEU A 176 11.81 7.62 -1.38
C LEU A 176 13.07 7.15 -0.63
N LEU A 177 12.92 6.34 0.42
CA LEU A 177 14.04 5.75 1.14
C LEU A 177 14.94 4.94 0.21
N TYR A 178 14.35 4.10 -0.66
CA TYR A 178 15.12 3.36 -1.66
C TYR A 178 15.82 4.27 -2.67
N LYS A 179 15.18 5.34 -3.12
CA LYS A 179 15.82 6.34 -4.00
C LYS A 179 17.03 6.97 -3.32
N LEU A 180 16.90 7.37 -2.06
CA LEU A 180 18.00 7.93 -1.29
C LEU A 180 19.15 6.93 -1.12
N TRP A 181 18.84 5.66 -0.83
CA TRP A 181 19.85 4.61 -0.71
C TRP A 181 20.60 4.36 -2.01
N LYS A 182 19.93 4.45 -3.16
CA LYS A 182 20.59 4.34 -4.47
C LYS A 182 21.42 5.57 -4.80
N GLN A 183 20.84 6.76 -4.65
CA GLN A 183 21.50 8.01 -5.03
C GLN A 183 22.70 8.36 -4.15
N HIS A 184 22.58 8.14 -2.83
CA HIS A 184 23.63 8.53 -1.88
C HIS A 184 24.41 7.34 -1.32
N GLY A 185 23.74 6.19 -1.15
CA GLY A 185 24.40 4.96 -0.69
C GLY A 185 24.97 4.11 -1.81
N GLN A 186 24.63 4.40 -3.09
CA GLN A 186 25.09 3.69 -4.28
C GLN A 186 24.94 2.17 -4.17
N ILE A 187 23.85 1.72 -3.53
CA ILE A 187 23.61 0.30 -3.23
C ILE A 187 23.46 -0.56 -4.49
N ASP A 188 23.18 0.05 -5.64
CA ASP A 188 23.04 -0.60 -6.95
C ASP A 188 24.20 -0.33 -7.92
N GLU A 189 25.34 0.13 -7.40
CA GLU A 189 26.58 0.32 -8.17
C GLU A 189 27.70 -0.57 -7.61
N TRP A 190 28.60 -1.05 -8.47
CA TRP A 190 29.77 -1.84 -8.09
C TRP A 190 30.85 -1.77 -9.17
N HIS A 191 32.11 -1.96 -8.77
CA HIS A 191 33.27 -1.82 -9.67
C HIS A 191 33.84 -3.15 -10.19
N THR A 192 33.14 -4.25 -9.97
CA THR A 192 33.62 -5.60 -10.29
C THR A 192 32.53 -6.45 -10.93
N ALA A 193 32.92 -7.39 -11.80
CA ALA A 193 32.02 -8.38 -12.38
C ALA A 193 31.99 -9.70 -11.59
N ASP A 194 32.87 -9.84 -10.58
CA ASP A 194 32.90 -11.04 -9.74
C ASP A 194 31.68 -11.06 -8.80
N ALA A 195 30.85 -12.09 -8.95
CA ALA A 195 29.56 -12.18 -8.25
C ALA A 195 29.70 -12.15 -6.72
N TRP A 196 30.76 -12.76 -6.16
CA TRP A 196 30.99 -12.79 -4.72
C TRP A 196 31.43 -11.43 -4.20
N ARG A 197 32.30 -10.72 -4.94
CA ARG A 197 32.70 -9.36 -4.58
C ARG A 197 31.54 -8.37 -4.70
N VAL A 198 30.70 -8.49 -5.73
CA VAL A 198 29.46 -7.70 -5.85
C VAL A 198 28.56 -7.93 -4.64
N LEU A 199 28.38 -9.20 -4.24
CA LEU A 199 27.55 -9.52 -3.09
C LEU A 199 28.14 -8.95 -1.78
N CYS A 200 29.44 -9.05 -1.57
CA CYS A 200 30.13 -8.43 -0.42
C CYS A 200 29.96 -6.91 -0.40
N GLU A 201 30.14 -6.22 -1.54
CA GLU A 201 29.96 -4.77 -1.65
C GLU A 201 28.51 -4.37 -1.36
N LEU A 202 27.54 -5.10 -1.92
CA LEU A 202 26.12 -4.90 -1.65
C LEU A 202 25.81 -5.02 -0.16
N TYR A 203 26.28 -6.06 0.52
CA TYR A 203 26.06 -6.23 1.96
C TYR A 203 26.70 -5.09 2.77
N ALA A 204 27.93 -4.69 2.44
CA ALA A 204 28.62 -3.60 3.13
C ALA A 204 27.85 -2.28 2.99
N LYS A 205 27.39 -1.95 1.78
CA LYS A 205 26.58 -0.75 1.52
C LYS A 205 25.22 -0.80 2.21
N LEU A 206 24.56 -1.96 2.20
CA LEU A 206 23.30 -2.15 2.93
C LEU A 206 23.46 -1.94 4.44
N ILE A 207 24.53 -2.47 5.03
CA ILE A 207 24.84 -2.24 6.45
C ILE A 207 25.07 -0.75 6.72
N ALA A 208 25.85 -0.07 5.86
CA ALA A 208 26.16 1.35 6.02
C ALA A 208 24.89 2.22 5.99
N VAL A 209 23.99 2.02 5.02
CA VAL A 209 22.74 2.80 4.93
C VAL A 209 21.77 2.50 6.08
N LEU A 210 21.78 1.27 6.62
CA LEU A 210 21.00 0.92 7.80
C LEU A 210 21.54 1.59 9.07
N LEU A 211 22.86 1.59 9.27
CA LEU A 211 23.49 2.30 10.38
C LEU A 211 23.19 3.80 10.28
N GLN A 212 23.36 4.40 9.10
CA GLN A 212 23.01 5.79 8.86
C GLN A 212 21.54 6.08 9.19
N HIS A 213 20.61 5.23 8.75
CA HIS A 213 19.19 5.38 9.08
C HIS A 213 18.95 5.41 10.60
N TRP A 214 19.52 4.46 11.33
CA TRP A 214 19.34 4.40 12.78
C TRP A 214 20.00 5.57 13.51
N LEU A 215 21.14 6.06 13.02
CA LEU A 215 21.75 7.29 13.55
C LEU A 215 20.84 8.51 13.32
N ILE A 216 20.21 8.63 12.15
CA ILE A 216 19.23 9.70 11.89
C ILE A 216 18.04 9.56 12.84
N VAL A 217 17.51 8.35 13.04
CA VAL A 217 16.42 8.11 13.98
C VAL A 217 16.82 8.47 15.42
N LEU A 218 18.04 8.17 15.85
CA LEU A 218 18.47 8.45 17.23
C LEU A 218 18.81 9.92 17.48
N PHE A 219 19.40 10.61 16.50
CA PHE A 219 19.99 11.93 16.70
C PHE A 219 19.25 13.08 15.99
N ALA A 220 18.37 12.77 15.03
CA ALA A 220 17.71 13.78 14.20
C ALA A 220 16.19 13.58 14.07
N TRP A 221 15.63 12.51 14.66
CA TRP A 221 14.19 12.31 14.77
C TRP A 221 13.74 12.85 16.12
N HIS A 222 13.38 14.13 16.14
CA HIS A 222 12.74 14.76 17.29
C HIS A 222 11.29 15.06 16.93
N ASP A 223 10.40 14.88 17.91
CA ASP A 223 8.97 15.17 17.82
C ASP A 223 8.68 16.64 17.48
#